data_AF-A0A9W2ZJG3-F1
#
_entry.id   AF-A0A9W2ZJG3-F1
#
_cell.length_a   1.000
_cell.length_b   1.000
_cell.length_c   1.000
_cell.angle_alpha   90.00
_cell.angle_beta   90.00
_cell.angle_gamma   90.00
#
_symmetry.space_group_name_H-M   'P 1'
#
loop_
_entity.id
_entity.type
_entity.pdbx_description
1 polymer ?
#
loop_
_entity_poly.entity_id
_entity_poly.type
_entity_poly.pdbx_seq_one_letter_code
_entity_poly.pdbx_strand_id
1 'polypeptide(L)'
;MNTLWLVVSFALLTVVSPAQFGICVEQCSPSFILSAVRALGCPSGQACMSNGCGHTCQPILERRANCPFVACGLYCQFGFRVVDGCTLCSCNPNPFIDLIG
;
A
#
# COMPACT_ATOMS: atom_id res chain seq x y z
N MET A 1 -57.29 -13.88 5.01
CA MET A 1 -55.94 -13.27 5.02
C MET A 1 -55.19 -13.77 3.80
N ASN A 2 -54.86 -12.86 2.87
CA ASN A 2 -54.32 -13.21 1.55
C ASN A 2 -52.82 -13.49 1.66
N THR A 3 -52.41 -14.74 1.50
CA THR A 3 -51.01 -15.19 1.56
C THR A 3 -50.13 -14.44 0.55
N LEU A 4 -50.72 -13.95 -0.55
CA LEU A 4 -50.04 -13.12 -1.54
C LEU A 4 -49.48 -11.82 -0.95
N TRP A 5 -50.20 -11.19 -0.02
CA TRP A 5 -49.73 -9.96 0.64
C TRP A 5 -48.56 -10.21 1.59
N LEU A 6 -48.55 -11.36 2.29
CA LEU A 6 -47.44 -11.73 3.16
C LEU A 6 -46.17 -11.99 2.35
N VAL A 7 -46.29 -12.65 1.20
CA VAL A 7 -45.15 -12.94 0.30
C VAL A 7 -44.59 -11.66 -0.30
N VAL A 8 -45.45 -10.73 -0.72
CA VAL A 8 -45.02 -9.42 -1.26
C VAL A 8 -44.31 -8.59 -0.19
N SER A 9 -44.85 -8.53 1.03
CA SER A 9 -44.21 -7.82 2.15
C SER A 9 -42.88 -8.44 2.56
N PHE A 10 -42.77 -9.78 2.56
CA PHE A 10 -41.52 -10.48 2.86
C PHE A 10 -40.48 -10.25 1.76
N ALA A 11 -40.90 -10.26 0.49
CA ALA A 11 -40.01 -9.97 -0.65
C ALA A 11 -39.51 -8.51 -0.65
N LEU A 12 -40.34 -7.55 -0.24
CA LEU A 12 -39.91 -6.15 -0.08
C LEU A 12 -38.86 -5.97 1.02
N LEU A 13 -38.87 -6.81 2.07
CA LEU A 13 -37.87 -6.78 3.14
C LEU A 13 -36.54 -7.46 2.75
N THR A 14 -36.52 -8.34 1.74
CA THR A 14 -35.28 -9.03 1.29
C THR A 14 -34.55 -8.32 0.15
N VAL A 15 -35.13 -7.28 -0.45
CA VAL A 15 -34.52 -6.49 -1.55
C VAL A 15 -33.75 -5.26 -1.04
N VAL A 16 -33.38 -5.23 0.24
CA VAL A 16 -32.27 -4.37 0.68
C VAL A 16 -31.01 -5.20 0.57
N SER A 17 -30.37 -5.13 -0.60
CA SER A 17 -29.00 -5.59 -0.74
C SER A 17 -28.15 -4.76 0.23
N PRO A 18 -27.39 -5.37 1.16
CA PRO A 18 -26.35 -4.61 1.82
C PRO A 18 -25.40 -4.20 0.70
N ALA A 19 -25.23 -2.91 0.47
CA ALA A 19 -24.06 -2.44 -0.24
C ALA A 19 -22.88 -3.08 0.50
N GLN A 20 -22.24 -4.08 -0.14
CA GLN A 20 -21.05 -4.69 0.39
C GLN A 20 -19.99 -3.62 0.28
N PHE A 21 -19.85 -2.80 1.33
CA PHE A 21 -18.66 -2.02 1.55
C PHE A 21 -17.51 -3.04 1.52
N GLY A 22 -16.64 -2.93 0.52
CA GLY A 22 -15.47 -3.78 0.45
C GLY A 22 -14.73 -3.73 1.78
N ILE A 23 -14.16 -4.85 2.21
CA ILE A 23 -13.34 -4.97 3.43
C ILE A 23 -12.18 -3.94 3.41
N CYS A 24 -11.87 -3.44 2.21
CA CYS A 24 -10.81 -2.52 1.90
C CYS A 24 -11.35 -1.10 1.66
N VAL A 25 -10.66 -0.12 2.25
CA VAL A 25 -11.01 1.30 2.17
C VAL A 25 -10.03 1.99 1.22
N GLU A 26 -10.57 2.63 0.19
CA GLU A 26 -9.82 3.46 -0.76
C GLU A 26 -10.02 4.93 -0.41
N GLN A 27 -9.14 5.51 0.41
CA GLN A 27 -9.22 6.93 0.79
C GLN A 27 -8.61 7.86 -0.28
N CYS A 28 -7.75 7.31 -1.12
CA CYS A 28 -7.05 8.02 -2.18
C CYS A 28 -6.78 7.05 -3.34
N SER A 29 -6.46 7.55 -4.53
CA SER A 29 -6.10 6.72 -5.68
C SER A 29 -4.68 7.05 -6.15
N PRO A 30 -3.82 6.05 -6.39
CA PRO A 30 -2.49 6.30 -6.92
C PRO A 30 -2.61 6.78 -8.37
N SER A 31 -2.26 8.04 -8.64
CA SER A 31 -2.20 8.57 -9.99
C SER A 31 -0.91 8.09 -10.67
N PHE A 32 -1.03 7.03 -11.47
CA PHE A 32 0.09 6.41 -12.20
C PHE A 32 0.82 7.38 -13.14
N ILE A 33 0.09 8.37 -13.67
CA ILE A 33 0.60 9.46 -14.53
C ILE A 33 1.53 10.43 -13.80
N LEU A 34 1.50 10.44 -12.46
CA LEU A 34 2.41 11.24 -11.65
C LEU A 34 3.14 10.30 -10.68
N SER A 35 3.83 9.30 -11.24
CA SER A 35 4.65 8.33 -10.48
C SER A 35 5.73 8.99 -9.59
N ALA A 36 5.99 10.29 -9.77
CA ALA A 36 6.82 11.13 -8.89
C ALA A 36 6.03 11.83 -7.75
N VAL A 37 4.72 11.99 -7.88
CA VAL A 37 3.85 12.68 -6.92
C VAL A 37 2.75 11.72 -6.47
N ARG A 38 3.05 10.94 -5.44
CA ARG A 38 2.04 10.12 -4.74
C ARG A 38 1.01 10.98 -3.97
N ALA A 39 0.96 12.29 -4.15
CA ALA A 39 0.17 13.22 -3.33
C ALA A 39 -1.24 13.53 -3.86
N LEU A 40 -1.61 13.09 -5.08
CA LEU A 40 -2.93 13.42 -5.64
C LEU A 40 -4.02 12.73 -4.80
N GLY A 41 -4.89 13.54 -4.18
CA GLY A 41 -5.92 13.06 -3.25
C GLY A 41 -5.50 13.04 -1.78
N CYS A 42 -4.28 13.48 -1.45
CA CYS A 42 -3.80 13.62 -0.07
C CYS A 42 -3.44 15.09 0.24
N PRO A 43 -3.60 15.53 1.51
CA PRO A 43 -3.12 16.83 1.94
C PRO A 43 -1.58 16.94 1.83
N SER A 44 -1.08 18.17 1.80
CA SER A 44 0.36 18.45 1.65
C SER A 44 1.21 17.68 2.67
N GLY A 45 2.34 17.12 2.20
CA GLY A 45 3.24 16.31 3.03
C GLY A 45 2.80 14.86 3.22
N GLN A 46 1.75 14.40 2.53
CA GLN A 46 1.29 13.01 2.55
C GLN A 46 1.23 12.41 1.14
N ALA A 47 1.45 11.09 1.08
CA ALA A 47 1.39 10.27 -0.11
C ALA A 47 0.34 9.18 0.05
N CYS A 48 -0.37 8.90 -1.02
CA CYS A 48 -1.27 7.78 -1.15
C CYS A 48 -0.45 6.48 -1.23
N MET A 49 -0.51 5.67 -0.17
CA MET A 49 0.24 4.43 -0.02
C MET A 49 -0.70 3.26 0.20
N SER A 50 -0.40 2.13 -0.44
CA SER A 50 -1.18 0.91 -0.24
C SER A 50 -0.78 0.23 1.08
N ASN A 51 -1.76 -0.13 1.90
CA ASN A 51 -1.57 -0.86 3.15
C ASN A 51 -2.07 -2.32 3.05
N GLY A 52 -2.13 -2.89 1.85
CA GLY A 52 -2.50 -4.29 1.60
C GLY A 52 -4.00 -4.59 1.58
N CYS A 53 -4.83 -3.64 2.01
CA CYS A 53 -6.30 -3.69 1.88
C CYS A 53 -6.84 -2.33 1.44
N GLY A 54 -6.16 -1.70 0.49
CA GLY A 54 -6.52 -0.41 -0.09
C GLY A 54 -5.45 0.66 0.06
N HIS A 55 -5.81 1.92 -0.19
CA HIS A 55 -4.89 3.05 -0.16
C HIS A 55 -5.28 4.12 0.86
N THR A 56 -4.28 4.56 1.62
CA THR A 56 -4.42 5.57 2.66
C THR A 56 -3.34 6.64 2.53
N CYS A 57 -3.66 7.86 2.96
CA CYS A 57 -2.67 8.95 3.01
C CYS A 57 -1.72 8.73 4.17
N GLN A 58 -0.42 8.63 3.87
CA GLN A 58 0.65 8.43 4.84
C GLN A 58 1.67 9.56 4.70
N PRO A 59 2.34 9.98 5.80
CA PRO A 59 3.33 11.05 5.72
C PRO A 59 4.46 10.69 4.75
N ILE A 60 4.80 11.63 3.88
CA ILE A 60 6.00 11.55 3.04
C ILE A 60 7.16 11.80 4.00
N LEU A 61 7.61 10.76 4.70
CA LEU A 61 8.91 10.81 5.32
C LEU A 61 9.90 10.99 4.16
N GLU A 62 10.43 12.20 4.04
CA GLU A 62 11.32 12.69 2.98
C GLU A 62 12.48 11.71 2.69
N ARG A 63 12.83 10.88 3.67
CA ARG A 63 13.78 9.78 3.55
C ARG A 63 13.41 8.76 2.45
N ARG A 64 12.15 8.64 2.02
CA ARG A 64 11.76 7.71 0.94
C ARG A 64 11.55 8.39 -0.41
N ALA A 65 11.59 9.72 -0.47
CA ALA A 65 11.41 10.45 -1.73
C ALA A 65 12.66 10.36 -2.63
N ASN A 66 13.86 10.23 -2.05
CA ASN A 66 15.13 10.20 -2.79
C ASN A 66 15.80 8.82 -2.87
N CYS A 67 15.26 7.78 -2.23
CA CYS A 67 15.85 6.45 -2.36
C CYS A 67 15.39 5.80 -3.67
N PRO A 68 16.32 5.28 -4.49
CA PRO A 68 15.93 4.46 -5.63
C PRO A 68 15.16 3.23 -5.13
N PHE A 69 14.08 2.87 -5.80
CA PHE A 69 13.38 1.62 -5.53
C PHE A 69 14.29 0.45 -5.95
N VAL A 70 14.76 -0.32 -4.98
CA VAL A 70 15.66 -1.45 -5.23
C VAL A 70 14.87 -2.68 -5.66
N ALA A 71 14.76 -2.91 -6.97
CA ALA A 71 14.08 -4.06 -7.59
C ALA A 71 15.04 -4.95 -8.38
N CYS A 72 16.14 -5.37 -7.75
CA CYS A 72 17.21 -6.09 -8.45
C CYS A 72 17.08 -7.60 -8.46
N GLY A 73 16.13 -8.17 -7.71
CA GLY A 73 15.98 -9.62 -7.58
C GLY A 73 17.17 -10.34 -6.93
N LEU A 74 18.08 -9.61 -6.28
CA LEU A 74 19.25 -10.19 -5.62
C LEU A 74 18.87 -10.75 -4.25
N TYR A 75 19.45 -11.89 -3.89
CA TYR A 75 19.46 -12.39 -2.52
C TYR A 75 20.81 -12.05 -1.87
N CYS A 76 20.79 -11.27 -0.78
CA CYS A 76 21.98 -10.92 -0.03
C CYS A 76 21.96 -11.58 1.35
N GLN A 77 22.89 -12.50 1.60
CA GLN A 77 22.98 -13.26 2.86
C GLN A 77 23.16 -12.36 4.10
N PHE A 78 23.88 -11.24 3.96
CA PHE A 78 24.16 -10.28 5.03
C PHE A 78 23.40 -8.95 4.86
N GLY A 79 22.33 -8.96 4.06
CA GLY A 79 21.54 -7.77 3.74
C GLY A 79 22.14 -6.88 2.65
N PHE A 80 21.37 -5.87 2.25
CA PHE A 80 21.77 -4.89 1.24
C PHE A 80 22.60 -3.77 1.86
N ARG A 81 23.50 -3.18 1.05
CA ARG A 81 24.25 -1.97 1.43
C ARG A 81 23.30 -0.80 1.57
N VAL A 82 23.55 0.01 2.59
CA VAL A 82 22.79 1.23 2.89
C VAL A 82 23.72 2.43 2.78
N VAL A 83 23.37 3.40 1.94
CA VAL A 83 24.09 4.68 1.79
C VAL A 83 23.08 5.80 1.99
N ASP A 84 23.39 6.74 2.89
CA ASP A 84 22.51 7.84 3.29
C ASP A 84 21.11 7.40 3.74
N GLY A 85 21.00 6.17 4.28
CA GLY A 85 19.73 5.57 4.70
C GLY A 85 18.93 4.91 3.58
N CYS A 86 19.44 4.91 2.34
CA CYS A 86 18.84 4.24 1.19
C CYS A 86 19.50 2.88 0.94
N THR A 87 18.69 1.84 0.77
CA THR A 87 19.18 0.55 0.29
C THR A 87 19.63 0.68 -1.16
N LEU A 88 20.73 0.01 -1.50
CA LEU A 88 21.27 -0.07 -2.84
C LEU A 88 21.17 -1.48 -3.40
N CYS A 89 21.35 -1.59 -4.71
CA CYS A 89 21.45 -2.85 -5.44
C CYS A 89 22.81 -3.55 -5.24
N SER A 90 23.25 -3.70 -3.99
CA SER A 90 24.56 -4.25 -3.64
C SER A 90 24.48 -4.95 -2.29
N CYS A 91 25.19 -6.06 -2.11
CA CYS A 91 25.19 -6.83 -0.86
C CYS A 91 26.26 -6.33 0.12
N ASN A 92 25.97 -6.43 1.41
CA ASN A 92 26.99 -6.25 2.43
C ASN A 92 28.09 -7.32 2.31
N PRO A 93 29.35 -6.96 2.57
CA PRO A 93 30.43 -7.93 2.66
C PRO A 93 30.19 -8.92 3.81
N ASN A 94 30.90 -10.03 3.77
CA ASN A 94 30.85 -11.01 4.84
C ASN A 94 31.48 -10.39 6.11
N PRO A 95 30.72 -10.28 7.23
CA PRO A 95 31.21 -9.65 8.46
C PRO A 95 32.41 -10.39 9.08
N PHE A 96 32.63 -11.66 8.75
CA PHE A 96 33.78 -12.42 9.23
C PHE A 96 35.07 -12.14 8.46
N ILE A 97 34.99 -11.60 7.24
CA ILE A 97 36.17 -11.28 6.43
C ILE A 97 36.69 -9.87 6.78
N ASP A 98 35.83 -8.94 7.19
CA ASP A 98 36.24 -7.60 7.66
C ASP A 98 36.85 -7.60 9.08
N LEU A 99 36.69 -8.67 9.87
CA LEU A 99 37.22 -8.79 11.24
C LEU A 99 38.65 -9.35 11.32
N ILE A 100 39.23 -9.75 10.19
CA ILE A 100 40.58 -10.31 10.06
C ILE A 100 41.55 -9.33 9.37
N GLY A 101 41.14 -8.06 9.23
CA GLY A 101 41.98 -6.95 8.72
C GLY A 101 42.73 -6.23 9.82
#